data_AF-A0A2C9UB82-F1
#
_entry.id   AF-A0A2C9UB82-F1
#
_cell.length_a   1.000
_cell.length_b   1.000
_cell.length_c   1.000
_cell.angle_alpha   90.00
_cell.angle_beta   90.00
_cell.angle_gamma   90.00
#
_symmetry.space_group_name_H-M   'P 1'
#
loop_
_entity.id
_entity.type
_entity.pdbx_description
1 polymer ?
#
loop_
_entity_poly.entity_id
_entity_poly.type
_entity_poly.pdbx_seq_one_letter_code
_entity_poly.pdbx_strand_id
1 'polypeptide(L)'
;MRTPYSQCRQPWFELYPERKVFQGTLFQKHYLFSTTASGSDIGVGSEGKDTISVTFVDKDGEEKHIKVPVGMSMLEAAHENDIELEGACEGSLACSTCHVIVMVCQFILI
;
A
#
# COMPACT_ATOMS: atom_id res chain seq x y z
N MET A 1 -21.82 -6.10 11.50
CA MET A 1 -22.37 -4.96 10.73
C MET A 1 -21.18 -4.25 10.09
N ARG A 2 -21.17 -4.16 8.76
CA ARG A 2 -20.06 -3.58 7.97
C ARG A 2 -20.00 -2.09 8.28
N THR A 3 -18.87 -1.58 8.75
CA THR A 3 -18.62 -0.15 8.83
C THR A 3 -18.28 0.35 7.43
N PRO A 4 -19.09 1.22 6.81
CA PRO A 4 -18.76 1.76 5.49
C PRO A 4 -17.54 2.69 5.59
N TYR A 5 -16.68 2.68 4.56
CA TYR A 5 -15.53 3.57 4.37
C TYR A 5 -15.81 5.04 4.78
N SER A 6 -17.04 5.51 4.57
CA SER A 6 -17.50 6.87 4.91
C SER A 6 -17.41 7.24 6.40
N GLN A 7 -17.47 6.27 7.33
CA GLN A 7 -17.44 6.55 8.78
C GLN A 7 -16.03 6.71 9.35
N CYS A 8 -15.00 6.16 8.69
CA CYS A 8 -13.60 6.37 9.09
C CYS A 8 -13.01 7.68 8.53
N ARG A 9 -13.73 8.35 7.62
CA ARG A 9 -13.30 9.62 7.01
C ARG A 9 -13.35 10.79 8.00
N GLN A 10 -14.18 10.71 9.04
CA GLN A 10 -14.54 11.84 9.90
C GLN A 10 -13.56 12.16 11.04
N PRO A 11 -12.77 11.22 11.61
CA PRO A 11 -11.78 11.60 12.62
C PRO A 11 -10.49 12.22 12.02
N TRP A 12 -10.14 11.86 10.78
CA TRP A 12 -8.80 12.15 10.25
C TRP A 12 -8.66 13.53 9.57
N PHE A 13 -9.74 14.08 9.00
CA PHE A 13 -9.68 15.38 8.30
C PHE A 13 -9.53 16.59 9.25
N GLU A 14 -9.90 16.47 10.53
CA GLU A 14 -9.78 17.59 11.49
C GLU A 14 -8.43 17.66 12.22
N LEU A 15 -7.62 16.61 12.21
CA LEU A 15 -6.40 16.54 13.02
C LEU A 15 -5.10 16.92 12.29
N TYR A 16 -5.12 17.10 10.96
CA TYR A 16 -3.92 17.49 10.21
C TYR A 16 -4.20 18.68 9.28
N PRO A 17 -3.97 19.92 9.74
CA PRO A 17 -3.96 21.07 8.87
C PRO A 17 -2.75 21.00 7.93
N GLU A 18 -3.05 20.92 6.64
CA GLU A 18 -2.14 21.06 5.52
C GLU A 18 -1.22 22.30 5.63
N ARG A 19 0.09 22.02 5.50
CA ARG A 19 1.17 22.80 4.84
C ARG A 19 2.35 23.20 5.72
N LYS A 20 3.55 22.77 5.30
CA LYS A 20 4.70 23.66 5.02
C LYS A 20 5.77 22.97 4.16
N VAL A 21 5.76 23.34 2.88
CA VAL A 21 6.91 23.77 2.06
C VAL A 21 8.21 22.96 2.23
N PHE A 22 8.52 22.14 1.22
CA PHE A 22 9.82 21.52 1.03
C PHE A 22 10.83 22.57 0.54
N GLN A 23 11.60 23.15 1.46
CA GLN A 23 12.84 23.86 1.13
C GLN A 23 14.00 22.92 1.42
N GLY A 24 14.75 22.59 0.37
CA GLY A 24 15.89 21.70 0.46
C GLY A 24 17.04 22.28 1.27
N THR A 25 17.82 21.40 1.90
CA THR A 25 19.30 21.35 1.81
C THR A 25 19.82 20.16 2.62
N LEU A 26 20.77 19.44 2.00
CA LEU A 26 21.82 18.60 2.58
C LEU A 26 21.44 17.54 3.64
N PHE A 27 21.11 16.31 3.20
CA PHE A 27 21.20 15.13 4.07
C PHE A 27 22.42 14.28 3.71
N GLN A 28 23.49 14.48 4.47
CA GLN A 28 24.58 13.55 4.61
C GLN A 28 24.15 12.48 5.63
N LYS A 29 24.11 11.22 5.19
CA LYS A 29 24.68 10.02 5.86
C LYS A 29 24.04 8.75 5.28
N HIS A 30 24.76 8.13 4.36
CA HIS A 30 24.88 6.70 4.11
C HIS A 30 23.84 5.79 4.80
N TYR A 31 22.80 5.39 4.05
CA TYR A 31 22.25 4.05 4.17
C TYR A 31 22.75 3.26 2.95
N LEU A 32 23.61 2.29 3.17
CA LEU A 32 24.16 1.44 2.12
C LEU A 32 23.05 0.51 1.61
N PHE A 33 22.37 0.90 0.54
CA PHE A 33 21.49 -0.01 -0.20
C PHE A 33 22.34 -0.74 -1.24
N SER A 34 22.85 -1.91 -0.87
CA SER A 34 23.60 -2.77 -1.80
C SER A 34 22.63 -3.38 -2.81
N THR A 35 22.87 -3.12 -4.10
CA THR A 35 22.23 -3.84 -5.21
C THR A 35 22.92 -5.19 -5.37
N THR A 36 22.30 -6.26 -4.90
CA THR A 36 22.56 -7.59 -5.46
C THR A 36 21.42 -7.92 -6.40
N ALA A 37 21.73 -7.97 -7.70
CA ALA A 37 20.90 -8.64 -8.68
C ALA A 37 20.84 -10.13 -8.29
N SER A 38 19.80 -10.50 -7.56
CA SER A 38 19.41 -11.89 -7.34
C SER A 38 18.19 -12.13 -8.19
N GLY A 39 18.32 -13.00 -9.19
CA GLY A 39 17.18 -13.45 -9.98
C GLY A 39 16.08 -13.98 -9.07
N SER A 40 14.84 -13.59 -9.35
CA SER A 40 13.67 -14.18 -8.73
C SER A 40 13.52 -15.60 -9.24
N ASP A 41 14.07 -16.55 -8.49
CA ASP A 41 13.50 -17.89 -8.44
C ASP A 41 12.11 -17.72 -7.81
N ILE A 42 11.07 -17.63 -8.64
CA ILE A 42 9.70 -17.76 -8.17
C ILE A 42 9.52 -19.24 -7.84
N GLY A 43 10.01 -19.61 -6.65
CA GLY A 43 9.63 -20.84 -6.00
C GLY A 43 8.14 -20.77 -5.70
N VAL A 44 7.31 -21.19 -6.66
CA VAL A 44 5.93 -21.58 -6.41
C VAL A 44 5.98 -22.90 -5.63
N GLY A 45 6.37 -22.81 -4.36
CA GLY A 45 6.17 -23.85 -3.37
C GLY A 45 4.71 -23.79 -2.92
N SER A 46 3.91 -24.71 -3.42
CA SER A 46 2.58 -24.97 -2.88
C SER A 46 2.73 -25.70 -1.55
N GLU A 47 2.43 -25.04 -0.43
CA GLU A 47 1.80 -25.65 0.76
C GLU A 47 1.57 -24.57 1.83
N GLY A 48 0.29 -24.23 2.08
CA GLY A 48 -0.14 -23.33 3.17
C GLY A 48 0.10 -21.83 2.96
N LYS A 49 -0.47 -21.21 1.92
CA LYS A 49 -0.42 -19.75 1.76
C LYS A 49 -1.36 -19.08 2.76
N ASP A 50 -0.83 -18.58 3.87
CA ASP A 50 -1.57 -17.66 4.74
C ASP A 50 -2.08 -16.48 3.89
N THR A 51 -3.38 -16.18 3.98
CA THR A 51 -3.99 -15.07 3.23
C THR A 51 -4.61 -14.06 4.17
N ILE A 52 -4.44 -12.77 3.87
CA ILE A 52 -5.11 -11.67 4.54
C ILE A 52 -6.31 -11.18 3.71
N SER A 53 -7.33 -10.65 4.38
CA SER A 53 -8.45 -10.00 3.70
C SER A 53 -8.15 -8.51 3.53
N VAL A 54 -8.22 -8.02 2.29
CA VAL A 54 -7.91 -6.64 1.92
C VAL A 54 -9.12 -6.03 1.21
N THR A 55 -9.42 -4.77 1.52
CA THR A 55 -10.44 -3.99 0.82
C THR A 55 -9.75 -2.83 0.11
N PHE A 56 -9.81 -2.82 -1.22
CA PHE A 56 -9.41 -1.67 -2.03
C PHE A 56 -10.61 -0.75 -2.20
N VAL A 57 -10.35 0.56 -2.13
CA VAL A 57 -11.37 1.59 -2.32
C VAL A 57 -10.91 2.49 -3.45
N ASP A 58 -11.70 2.57 -4.52
CA ASP A 58 -11.39 3.41 -5.69
C ASP A 58 -11.71 4.89 -5.41
N LYS A 59 -11.29 5.78 -6.31
CA LYS A 59 -11.61 7.22 -6.32
C LYS A 59 -13.12 7.49 -6.31
N ASP A 60 -13.90 6.60 -6.91
CA ASP A 60 -15.36 6.67 -6.97
C ASP A 60 -16.02 6.17 -5.67
N GLY A 61 -15.23 5.60 -4.74
CA GLY A 61 -15.70 5.04 -3.47
C GLY A 61 -16.17 3.58 -3.57
N GLU A 62 -16.04 2.96 -4.74
CA GLU A 62 -16.35 1.54 -4.94
C GLU A 62 -15.35 0.65 -4.18
N GLU A 63 -15.86 -0.31 -3.42
CA GLU A 63 -15.07 -1.23 -2.59
C GLU A 63 -14.88 -2.59 -3.27
N LYS A 64 -13.63 -3.03 -3.40
CA LYS A 64 -13.25 -4.37 -3.90
C LYS A 64 -12.60 -5.17 -2.79
N HIS A 65 -13.27 -6.22 -2.33
CA HIS A 65 -12.75 -7.13 -1.30
C HIS A 65 -12.04 -8.31 -1.92
N ILE A 66 -10.78 -8.53 -1.55
CA ILE A 66 -9.95 -9.62 -2.07
C ILE A 66 -9.21 -10.35 -0.95
N LYS A 67 -8.77 -11.58 -1.23
CA LYS A 67 -7.86 -12.34 -0.36
C LYS A 67 -6.48 -12.33 -0.97
N VAL A 68 -5.51 -11.81 -0.23
CA VAL A 68 -4.13 -11.64 -0.69
C VAL A 68 -3.21 -12.57 0.09
N PRO A 69 -2.36 -13.37 -0.57
CA PRO A 69 -1.37 -14.19 0.12
C PRO A 69 -0.34 -13.30 0.83
N VAL A 70 0.05 -13.70 2.04
CA VAL A 70 1.11 -13.03 2.79
C VAL A 70 2.42 -13.11 1.98
N GLY A 71 3.13 -11.98 1.90
CA GLY A 71 4.37 -11.87 1.13
C GLY A 71 4.20 -11.34 -0.30
N MET A 72 2.97 -11.25 -0.81
CA MET A 72 2.68 -10.57 -2.08
C MET A 72 2.60 -9.05 -1.88
N SER A 73 3.07 -8.28 -2.87
CA SER A 73 2.97 -6.82 -2.82
C SER A 73 1.54 -6.34 -3.11
N MET A 74 1.17 -5.17 -2.58
CA MET A 74 -0.15 -4.59 -2.84
C MET A 74 -0.35 -4.18 -4.31
N LEU A 75 0.73 -3.91 -5.05
CA LEU A 75 0.68 -3.60 -6.47
C LEU A 75 0.32 -4.84 -7.29
N GLU A 76 1.01 -5.97 -7.05
CA GLU A 76 0.70 -7.25 -7.70
C GLU A 76 -0.72 -7.70 -7.34
N ALA A 77 -1.10 -7.60 -6.07
CA ALA A 77 -2.44 -7.95 -5.62
C ALA A 77 -3.53 -7.12 -6.32
N ALA A 78 -3.27 -5.83 -6.58
CA ALA A 78 -4.18 -4.98 -7.33
C ALA A 78 -4.30 -5.42 -8.80
N HIS A 79 -3.17 -5.66 -9.47
CA HIS A 79 -3.15 -6.09 -10.87
C HIS A 79 -3.78 -7.46 -11.09
N GLU A 80 -3.52 -8.44 -10.23
CA GLU A 80 -4.11 -9.78 -10.33
C GLU A 80 -5.63 -9.80 -10.10
N ASN A 81 -6.19 -8.75 -9.47
CA ASN A 81 -7.61 -8.65 -9.15
C ASN A 81 -8.32 -7.51 -9.90
N ASP A 82 -7.76 -7.08 -11.04
CA ASP A 82 -8.33 -6.05 -11.92
C ASP A 82 -8.69 -4.74 -11.17
N ILE A 83 -7.84 -4.33 -10.23
CA ILE A 83 -7.92 -3.04 -9.54
C ILE A 83 -7.04 -2.03 -10.28
N GLU A 84 -7.61 -0.86 -10.59
CA GLU A 84 -6.92 0.21 -11.31
C GLU A 84 -5.89 0.89 -10.40
N LEU A 85 -4.68 0.32 -10.32
CA LEU A 85 -3.54 0.91 -9.61
C LEU A 85 -2.34 1.00 -10.55
N GLU A 86 -1.84 2.20 -10.80
CA GLU A 86 -0.76 2.43 -11.74
C GLU A 86 0.61 2.05 -11.16
N GLY A 87 1.38 1.26 -11.91
CA GLY A 87 2.70 0.77 -11.50
C GLY A 87 3.77 0.98 -12.56
N ALA A 88 4.01 2.22 -13.02
CA ALA A 88 4.89 2.50 -14.16
C ALA A 88 6.33 1.98 -14.01
N CYS A 89 6.82 1.86 -12.78
CA CYS A 89 8.14 1.33 -12.46
C CYS A 89 8.12 -0.09 -11.88
N GLU A 90 6.98 -0.78 -11.93
CA GLU A 90 6.82 -2.18 -11.49
C GLU A 90 7.29 -2.42 -10.05
N GLY A 91 7.14 -1.43 -9.16
CA GLY A 91 7.58 -1.54 -7.77
C GLY A 91 9.08 -1.28 -7.53
N SER A 92 9.83 -0.80 -8.53
CA SER A 92 11.28 -0.52 -8.43
C SER A 92 11.64 0.78 -7.70
N LEU A 93 10.69 1.40 -6.98
CA LEU A 93 10.86 2.68 -6.24
C LEU A 93 11.34 3.88 -7.09
N ALA A 94 11.25 3.79 -8.42
CA ALA A 94 11.63 4.86 -9.35
C ALA A 94 10.48 5.84 -9.65
N CYS A 95 9.29 5.58 -9.11
CA CYS A 95 8.06 6.30 -9.38
C CYS A 95 7.17 6.36 -8.13
N SER A 96 6.12 7.18 -8.16
CA SER A 96 5.12 7.30 -7.09
C SER A 96 3.68 7.09 -7.60
N THR A 97 3.51 6.49 -8.77
CA THR A 97 2.19 6.23 -9.37
C THR A 97 1.38 5.21 -8.58
N CYS A 98 2.06 4.35 -7.80
CA CYS A 98 1.45 3.33 -6.95
C CYS A 98 1.09 3.83 -5.54
N HIS A 99 1.05 5.15 -5.34
CA HIS A 99 0.74 5.74 -4.04
C HIS A 99 -0.67 5.37 -3.57
N VAL A 100 -0.80 4.88 -2.33
CA VAL A 100 -2.08 4.49 -1.71
C VAL A 100 -2.20 5.08 -0.30
N ILE A 101 -3.44 5.28 0.16
CA ILE A 101 -3.74 5.73 1.52
C ILE A 101 -4.16 4.52 2.35
N VAL A 102 -3.40 4.23 3.40
CA VAL A 102 -3.72 3.11 4.30
C VAL A 102 -4.60 3.61 5.43
N MET A 103 -5.76 2.97 5.59
CA MET A 103 -6.68 3.28 6.68
C MET A 103 -6.25 2.56 7.96
N VAL A 104 -5.95 3.34 8.99
CA VAL A 104 -5.66 2.81 10.32
C VAL A 104 -6.98 2.70 11.10
N CYS A 105 -7.79 1.68 10.79
CA CYS A 105 -9.03 1.41 11.54
C CYS A 105 -8.79 0.74 12.90
N GLN A 106 -7.54 0.44 13.26
CA GLN A 106 -7.17 -0.01 14.60
C GLN A 106 -6.34 1.05 15.31
N PHE A 107 -7.02 2.06 15.84
CA PHE A 107 -6.54 2.72 17.04
C PHE A 107 -7.26 2.09 18.23
N ILE A 108 -6.60 1.10 18.84
CA ILE A 108 -6.49 0.91 20.28
C ILE A 108 -7.75 1.28 21.10
N LEU A 109 -8.56 0.27 21.42
CA LEU A 109 -9.35 0.24 22.65
C LEU A 109 -8.50 -0.45 23.72
N ILE A 110 -7.64 0.31 24.40
CA ILE A 110 -7.17 0.01 25.77
C ILE A 110 -7.39 1.23 26.64
#